data_AF-A0A973H7V8-F1
#
_entry.id   AF-A0A973H7V8-F1
#
_cell.length_a   1.000
_cell.length_b   1.000
_cell.length_c   1.000
_cell.angle_alpha   90.00
_cell.angle_beta   90.00
_cell.angle_gamma   90.00
#
_symmetry.space_group_name_H-M   'P 1'
#
loop_
_entity.id
_entity.type
_entity.pdbx_description
1 polymer ?
#
loop_
_entity_poly.entity_id
_entity_poly.type
_entity_poly.pdbx_seq_one_letter_code
_entity_poly.pdbx_strand_id
1 'polypeptide(L)'
;MAQDTAQQAPAAPATPARALLPLILPALAVGVGASLIFVGVSAAAEAFQDVLWQNLPDALGVGRYSVLWMLVMLTATGVAVGLVVWKVPGHAGPDPA
;
A
#
# COMPACT_ATOMS: atom_id res chain seq x y z
N MET A 1 -56.43 12.46 -8.62
CA MET A 1 -56.16 11.05 -8.94
C MET A 1 -55.50 11.00 -10.31
N ALA A 2 -54.20 10.67 -10.37
CA ALA A 2 -53.44 10.18 -11.54
C ALA A 2 -51.98 9.99 -11.06
N GLN A 3 -51.66 8.82 -10.52
CA GLN A 3 -50.71 7.83 -11.09
C GLN A 3 -49.30 8.40 -11.28
N ASP A 4 -48.36 8.17 -10.37
CA ASP A 4 -47.68 6.89 -10.11
C ASP A 4 -46.91 6.39 -11.34
N THR A 5 -45.66 6.84 -11.47
CA THR A 5 -44.57 6.17 -12.21
C THR A 5 -43.28 6.95 -11.99
N ALA A 6 -42.80 6.99 -10.74
CA ALA A 6 -41.36 7.12 -10.54
C ALA A 6 -40.76 5.88 -11.20
N GLN A 7 -40.08 6.07 -12.33
CA GLN A 7 -39.50 5.01 -13.13
C GLN A 7 -38.45 4.27 -12.29
N GLN A 8 -38.89 3.22 -11.60
CA GLN A 8 -38.03 2.31 -10.85
C GLN A 8 -37.06 1.70 -11.86
N ALA A 9 -35.77 2.01 -11.75
CA ALA A 9 -34.74 1.35 -12.54
C ALA A 9 -34.90 -0.18 -12.35
N PRO A 10 -34.77 -1.00 -13.41
CA PRO A 10 -34.92 -2.45 -13.27
C PRO A 10 -33.95 -2.95 -12.19
N ALA A 11 -34.47 -3.62 -11.16
CA ALA A 11 -33.63 -4.27 -10.18
C ALA A 11 -32.69 -5.23 -10.92
N ALA A 12 -31.38 -4.98 -10.85
CA ALA A 12 -30.38 -5.86 -11.44
C ALA A 12 -30.63 -7.29 -10.95
N PRO A 13 -30.54 -8.32 -11.82
CA PRO A 13 -30.79 -9.70 -11.42
C PRO A 13 -29.86 -10.04 -10.24
N ALA A 14 -30.45 -10.44 -9.11
CA ALA A 14 -29.69 -10.83 -7.93
C ALA A 14 -28.78 -12.02 -8.28
N THR A 15 -27.47 -11.79 -8.37
CA THR A 15 -26.49 -12.84 -8.63
C THR A 15 -26.68 -13.94 -7.58
N PRO A 16 -27.02 -15.17 -7.97
CA PRO A 16 -27.35 -16.19 -6.99
C PRO A 16 -26.07 -16.53 -6.21
N ALA A 17 -26.11 -16.43 -4.87
CA ALA A 17 -24.95 -16.61 -3.99
C ALA A 17 -24.15 -17.90 -4.25
N ARG A 18 -24.82 -18.95 -4.74
CA ARG A 18 -24.21 -20.22 -5.18
C ARG A 18 -23.21 -20.08 -6.34
N ALA A 19 -23.36 -19.07 -7.20
CA ALA A 19 -22.43 -18.78 -8.30
C ALA A 19 -21.18 -18.03 -7.81
N LEU A 20 -21.26 -17.35 -6.66
CA LEU A 20 -20.15 -16.62 -6.03
C LEU A 20 -19.36 -17.50 -5.05
N LEU A 21 -19.96 -18.58 -4.55
CA LEU A 21 -19.33 -19.51 -3.60
C LEU A 21 -17.96 -20.06 -4.08
N PRO A 22 -17.76 -20.42 -5.36
CA PRO A 22 -16.45 -20.87 -5.84
C PRO A 22 -15.39 -19.76 -5.90
N LEU A 23 -15.80 -18.50 -6.02
CA LEU A 23 -14.90 -17.34 -6.05
C LEU A 23 -14.36 -16.97 -4.66
N ILE A 24 -14.96 -17.49 -3.59
CA ILE A 24 -14.48 -17.28 -2.22
C ILE A 24 -13.09 -17.89 -2.05
N LEU A 25 -12.84 -19.06 -2.62
CA LEU A 25 -11.56 -19.76 -2.48
C LEU A 25 -10.37 -18.96 -3.08
N PRO A 26 -10.41 -18.49 -4.35
CA PRO A 26 -9.34 -17.66 -4.88
C PRO A 26 -9.27 -16.29 -4.19
N ALA A 27 -10.40 -15.70 -3.79
CA ALA A 27 -10.39 -14.44 -3.03
C ALA A 27 -9.69 -14.58 -1.67
N LEU A 28 -9.91 -15.70 -0.98
CA LEU A 28 -9.26 -16.01 0.28
C LEU A 28 -7.77 -16.28 0.09
N ALA A 29 -7.38 -16.97 -0.98
CA ALA A 29 -5.96 -17.16 -1.32
C ALA A 29 -5.24 -15.83 -1.57
N VAL A 30 -5.87 -14.90 -2.31
CA VAL A 30 -5.33 -13.55 -2.54
C VAL A 30 -5.27 -12.77 -1.23
N GLY A 31 -6.32 -12.84 -0.39
CA GLY A 31 -6.35 -12.19 0.92
C GLY A 31 -5.21 -12.66 1.82
N VAL A 32 -5.01 -13.98 1.94
CA VAL A 32 -3.90 -14.58 2.69
C VAL A 32 -2.55 -14.15 2.11
N GLY A 33 -2.39 -14.18 0.78
CA GLY A 33 -1.19 -13.72 0.12
C GLY A 33 -0.86 -12.25 0.42
N ALA A 34 -1.85 -11.36 0.34
CA ALA A 34 -1.70 -9.95 0.67
C ALA A 34 -1.34 -9.73 2.15
N SER A 35 -1.96 -10.47 3.08
CA SER A 35 -1.60 -10.40 4.50
C SER A 35 -0.17 -10.87 4.76
N LEU A 36 0.27 -11.96 4.12
CA LEU A 36 1.65 -12.44 4.25
C LEU A 36 2.66 -11.44 3.69
N ILE A 37 2.36 -10.83 2.53
CA ILE A 37 3.18 -9.77 1.96
C ILE A 37 3.26 -8.59 2.93
N PHE A 38 2.13 -8.17 3.50
CA PHE A 38 2.09 -7.08 4.47
C PHE A 38 2.99 -7.38 5.68
N VAL A 39 2.86 -8.56 6.30
CA VAL A 39 3.70 -8.98 7.42
C VAL A 39 5.18 -8.99 7.04
N GLY A 40 5.51 -9.49 5.84
CA GLY A 40 6.89 -9.49 5.33
C GLY A 40 7.45 -8.08 5.18
N VAL A 41 6.66 -7.15 4.64
CA VAL A 41 7.04 -5.74 4.50
C VAL A 41 7.20 -5.08 5.87
N SER A 42 6.30 -5.35 6.82
CA SER A 42 6.41 -4.82 8.18
C SER A 42 7.68 -5.30 8.88
N ALA A 43 8.01 -6.58 8.78
CA ALA A 43 9.23 -7.13 9.36
C ALA A 43 10.49 -6.52 8.73
N ALA A 44 10.49 -6.32 7.41
CA ALA A 44 11.58 -5.63 6.73
C ALA A 44 11.70 -4.17 7.20
N ALA A 45 10.59 -3.45 7.33
CA ALA A 45 10.58 -2.07 7.80
C ALA A 45 11.13 -1.94 9.23
N GLU A 46 10.78 -2.85 10.14
CA GLU A 46 11.31 -2.91 11.50
C GLU A 46 12.84 -3.06 11.48
N ALA A 47 13.37 -4.02 10.70
CA ALA A 47 14.80 -4.22 10.58
C ALA A 47 15.53 -2.99 10.00
N PHE A 48 14.93 -2.33 9.00
CA PHE A 48 15.46 -1.08 8.48
C PHE A 48 15.47 0.03 9.53
N GLN A 49 14.41 0.14 10.33
CA GLN A 49 14.31 1.12 11.41
C GLN A 49 15.44 0.91 12.42
N ASP A 50 15.69 -0.31 12.86
CA ASP A 50 16.75 -0.63 13.83
C ASP A 50 18.14 -0.31 13.26
N VAL A 51 18.39 -0.67 12.00
CA VAL A 51 19.68 -0.41 11.36
C VAL A 51 19.89 1.09 11.15
N LEU A 52 18.91 1.80 10.60
CA LEU A 52 19.03 3.22 10.23
C LEU A 52 18.97 4.17 11.44
N TRP A 53 18.24 3.82 12.51
CA TRP A 53 18.06 4.71 13.67
C TRP A 53 18.81 4.30 14.93
N GLN A 54 19.32 3.07 15.02
CA GLN A 54 20.14 2.64 16.17
C GLN A 54 21.58 2.38 15.73
N ASN A 55 21.80 1.35 14.91
CA ASN A 55 23.15 0.84 14.65
C ASN A 55 24.04 1.83 13.86
N LEU A 56 23.53 2.42 12.77
CA LEU A 56 24.27 3.39 11.96
C LEU A 56 24.64 4.68 12.72
N PRO A 57 23.69 5.38 13.37
CA PRO A 57 24.02 6.61 14.09
C PRO A 57 24.99 6.35 15.25
N ASP A 58 24.82 5.24 15.98
CA ASP A 58 25.71 4.86 17.07
C ASP A 58 27.14 4.54 16.55
N ALA A 59 27.27 3.88 15.39
CA ALA A 59 28.56 3.60 14.76
C ALA A 59 29.25 4.87 14.21
N LEU A 60 28.48 5.86 13.77
CA LEU A 60 28.99 7.13 13.25
C LEU A 60 29.21 8.18 14.36
N GLY A 61 28.85 7.88 15.62
CA GLY A 61 28.92 8.81 16.74
C GLY A 61 27.99 10.02 16.61
N VAL A 62 26.98 9.93 15.74
CA VAL A 62 25.98 10.99 15.52
C VAL A 62 24.77 10.65 16.37
N GLY A 63 24.32 11.57 17.23
CA GLY A 63 23.15 11.33 18.07
C GLY A 63 21.95 10.84 17.25
N ARG A 64 21.27 9.79 17.73
CA ARG A 64 20.14 9.13 17.04
C ARG A 64 19.03 10.09 16.59
N TYR A 65 18.85 11.19 17.31
CA TYR A 65 17.88 12.26 17.02
C TYR A 65 18.53 13.57 16.56
N SER A 66 19.77 13.51 16.05
CA SER A 66 20.45 14.68 15.51
C SER A 66 19.69 15.21 14.29
N VAL A 67 19.49 16.53 14.23
CA VAL A 67 18.86 17.23 13.10
C VAL A 67 19.59 16.91 11.79
N LEU A 68 20.92 16.78 11.83
CA LEU A 68 21.73 16.43 10.65
C LEU A 68 21.39 15.02 10.13
N TRP A 69 21.26 14.05 11.06
CA TRP A 69 20.95 12.66 10.70
C TRP A 69 19.54 12.54 10.11
N MET A 70 18.56 13.24 10.70
CA MET A 70 17.20 13.33 10.14
C MET A 70 17.19 13.93 8.74
N LEU A 71 17.89 15.03 8.50
CA LEU A 71 17.95 15.64 7.16
C LEU A 71 18.56 14.70 6.12
N VAL A 72 19.62 13.97 6.47
CA VAL A 72 20.24 12.98 5.59
C VAL A 72 19.26 11.86 5.27
N MET A 73 18.59 11.30 6.28
CA MET A 73 17.63 10.21 6.10
C MET A 73 16.42 10.62 5.26
N LEU A 74 15.84 11.80 5.51
CA LEU A 74 14.74 12.33 4.71
C LEU A 74 15.16 12.54 3.25
N THR A 75 16.34 13.11 3.03
CA THR A 75 16.86 13.36 1.69
C THR A 75 17.12 12.06 0.94
N ALA A 76 17.79 11.10 1.58
CA ALA A 76 18.07 9.78 1.00
C ALA A 76 16.78 9.03 0.66
N THR A 77 15.79 9.05 1.55
CA THR A 77 14.48 8.43 1.30
C THR A 77 13.76 9.10 0.13
N GLY A 78 13.76 10.43 0.05
CA GLY A 78 13.18 11.16 -1.08
C GLY A 78 13.82 10.80 -2.42
N VAL A 79 15.16 10.69 -2.47
CA VAL A 79 15.89 10.25 -3.67
C VAL A 79 15.53 8.81 -4.04
N ALA A 80 15.48 7.91 -3.06
CA ALA A 80 15.09 6.51 -3.30
C ALA A 80 13.68 6.40 -3.88
N VAL A 81 12.71 7.11 -3.28
CA VAL A 81 11.32 7.14 -3.78
C VAL A 81 11.25 7.73 -5.20
N GLY A 82 11.98 8.84 -5.45
CA GLY A 82 12.06 9.44 -6.78
C GLY A 82 12.61 8.47 -7.83
N LEU A 83 13.65 7.70 -7.49
CA LEU A 83 14.20 6.67 -8.36
C LEU A 83 13.21 5.52 -8.61
N VAL A 84 12.47 5.09 -7.59
CA VAL A 84 11.44 4.06 -7.73
C VAL A 84 10.35 4.52 -8.68
N VAL A 85 9.83 5.74 -8.52
CA VAL A 85 8.82 6.31 -9.43
C VAL A 85 9.35 6.43 -10.86
N TRP A 86 10.63 6.77 -11.03
CA TRP A 86 11.26 6.89 -12.34
C TRP A 86 11.50 5.54 -13.04
N LYS A 87 11.84 4.49 -12.28
CA LYS A 87 12.29 3.20 -12.83
C LYS A 87 11.23 2.11 -12.85
N VAL A 88 10.25 2.17 -11.96
CA VAL A 88 9.21 1.14 -11.85
C VAL A 88 8.06 1.47 -12.82
N PRO A 89 7.69 0.51 -13.70
CA PRO A 89 6.61 0.72 -14.66
C PRO A 89 5.29 1.02 -13.94
N GLY A 90 4.71 2.18 -14.24
CA GLY A 90 3.51 2.71 -13.57
C GLY A 90 3.63 4.17 -13.15
N HIS A 91 4.84 4.74 -13.04
CA HIS A 91 5.16 6.18 -12.89
C HIS A 91 4.28 7.00 -11.91
N ALA A 92 3.83 6.38 -10.80
CA ALA A 92 2.90 6.94 -9.82
C ALA A 92 1.44 7.13 -10.28
N GLY A 93 1.05 6.56 -11.42
CA GLY A 93 -0.31 6.56 -11.96
C GLY A 93 -0.44 7.39 -13.25
N PRO A 94 -1.57 7.26 -13.97
CA PRO A 94 -1.83 8.05 -15.18
C PRO A 94 -1.83 9.56 -14.87
N ASP A 95 -1.17 10.34 -15.72
CA ASP A 95 -1.20 11.81 -15.67
C ASP A 95 -2.65 12.31 -15.90
N PRO A 96 -3.22 13.14 -15.00
CA PRO A 96 -4.60 13.61 -15.11
C PRO A 96 -4.84 14.75 -16.13
N ALA A 97 -3.86 15.12 -16.96
CA ALA A 97 -3.95 16.22 -17.92
C ALA A 97 -4.49 15.81 -19.31
#